data_AF-A0A7S2HCP7-F1
#
_entry.id   AF-A0A7S2HCP7-F1
#
_cell.length_a   1.000
_cell.length_b   1.000
_cell.length_c   1.000
_cell.angle_alpha   90.00
_cell.angle_beta   90.00
_cell.angle_gamma   90.00
#
_symmetry.space_group_name_H-M   'P 1'
#
loop_
_entity.id
_entity.type
_entity.pdbx_description
1 polymer ?
#
loop_
_entity_poly.entity_id
_entity_poly.type
_entity_poly.pdbx_seq_one_letter_code
_entity_poly.pdbx_strand_id
1 'polypeptide(L)'
;GGCRPPPSPDSLSGSQPQPLTLSFTWQVGHSGSGPEAEELIRWGEPPQGAKARLRLLQRMAAHTQFCHPGDHTFEGTAMAIQNIEARIADERFVFVISDADLKRYGKKPDEWNRILTSQPTVGAYAILISSNDEEALEIRSALAPGRGYVCTDTAQLAATFERCFTASVAPQA
;
A
#
# COMPACT_ATOMS: atom_id res chain seq x y z
N GLY A 1 -38.02 58.04 -8.17
CA GLY A 1 -38.32 56.64 -8.53
C GLY A 1 -37.10 56.05 -9.19
N GLY A 2 -36.59 54.93 -8.67
CA GLY A 2 -35.41 54.26 -9.20
C GLY A 2 -34.96 53.11 -8.29
N CYS A 3 -35.80 52.08 -8.15
CA CYS A 3 -35.40 50.83 -7.50
C CYS A 3 -34.35 50.13 -8.37
N ARG A 4 -33.18 49.82 -7.82
CA ARG A 4 -32.25 48.86 -8.44
C ARG A 4 -32.86 47.46 -8.35
N PRO A 5 -32.75 46.62 -9.41
CA PRO A 5 -33.17 45.24 -9.33
C PRO A 5 -32.24 44.44 -8.41
N PRO A 6 -32.73 43.38 -7.76
CA PRO A 6 -31.89 42.47 -6.98
C PRO A 6 -30.93 41.69 -7.89
N PRO A 7 -29.73 41.32 -7.40
CA PRO A 7 -28.79 40.52 -8.18
C PRO A 7 -29.35 39.10 -8.43
N SER A 8 -29.06 38.59 -9.63
CA SER A 8 -29.42 37.24 -10.09
C SER A 8 -28.82 36.14 -9.21
N PRO A 9 -29.49 34.99 -9.04
CA PRO A 9 -29.04 33.92 -8.12
C PRO A 9 -27.81 33.11 -8.58
N ASP A 10 -27.20 33.43 -9.72
CA ASP A 10 -26.16 32.58 -10.33
C ASP A 10 -24.72 33.03 -10.02
N SER A 11 -24.40 33.30 -8.76
CA SER A 11 -23.01 33.60 -8.35
C SER A 11 -22.55 32.83 -7.12
N LEU A 12 -22.96 31.56 -7.03
CA LEU A 12 -22.23 30.56 -6.25
C LEU A 12 -21.41 29.73 -7.22
N SER A 13 -20.19 30.20 -7.55
CA SER A 13 -19.16 29.31 -8.10
C SER A 13 -18.74 28.36 -6.97
N GLY A 14 -19.56 27.34 -6.71
CA GLY A 14 -19.12 26.17 -5.99
C GLY A 14 -17.98 25.58 -6.81
N SER A 15 -16.76 25.67 -6.29
CA SER A 15 -15.65 24.86 -6.75
C SER A 15 -16.15 23.42 -6.80
N GLN A 16 -16.31 22.87 -8.00
CA GLN A 16 -16.58 21.44 -8.16
C GLN A 16 -15.54 20.70 -7.32
N PRO A 17 -15.93 19.78 -6.42
CA PRO A 17 -14.97 18.96 -5.72
C PRO A 17 -14.17 18.20 -6.78
N GLN A 18 -12.87 18.49 -6.84
CA GLN A 18 -11.95 17.74 -7.70
C GLN A 18 -12.11 16.27 -7.31
N PRO A 19 -12.30 15.34 -8.27
CA PRO A 19 -12.39 13.93 -7.93
C PRO A 19 -11.14 13.54 -7.16
N LEU A 20 -11.31 13.00 -5.95
CA LEU A 20 -10.21 12.44 -5.16
C LEU A 20 -9.50 11.41 -6.04
N THR A 21 -8.36 11.82 -6.59
CA THR A 21 -7.60 10.96 -7.49
C THR A 21 -6.82 10.04 -6.58
N LEU A 22 -7.39 8.87 -6.31
CA LEU A 22 -6.69 7.77 -5.65
C LEU A 22 -5.57 7.30 -6.56
N SER A 23 -4.39 7.87 -6.36
CA SER A 23 -3.16 7.49 -7.04
C SER A 23 -2.50 6.38 -6.24
N PHE A 24 -2.49 5.17 -6.81
CA PHE A 24 -1.82 4.01 -6.26
C PHE A 24 -0.45 3.87 -6.92
N THR A 25 0.57 3.57 -6.12
CA THR A 25 1.84 3.03 -6.63
C THR A 25 1.99 1.60 -6.18
N TRP A 26 2.44 0.78 -7.12
CA TRP A 26 2.59 -0.64 -6.95
C TRP A 26 4.08 -0.92 -7.06
N GLN A 27 4.72 -1.20 -5.92
CA GLN A 27 6.04 -1.80 -5.89
C GLN A 27 5.83 -3.28 -5.64
N VAL A 28 6.40 -4.12 -6.50
CA VAL A 28 6.45 -5.56 -6.27
C VAL A 28 7.89 -5.92 -5.97
N GLY A 29 8.08 -6.58 -4.83
CA GLY A 29 9.20 -7.47 -4.55
C GLY A 29 10.60 -6.94 -4.91
N HIS A 30 11.30 -6.52 -3.87
CA HIS A 30 12.75 -6.56 -3.80
C HIS A 30 13.31 -7.84 -4.47
N SER A 31 14.14 -7.70 -5.51
CA SER A 31 15.01 -8.78 -5.97
C SER A 31 16.24 -8.78 -5.08
N GLY A 32 16.74 -9.95 -4.66
CA GLY A 32 17.95 -10.15 -3.86
C GLY A 32 19.26 -9.47 -4.34
N SER A 33 19.21 -8.58 -5.33
CA SER A 33 20.29 -7.75 -5.87
C SER A 33 20.46 -6.36 -5.23
N GLY A 34 19.58 -5.92 -4.32
CA GLY A 34 19.75 -4.66 -3.57
C GLY A 34 18.45 -4.08 -3.02
N PRO A 35 18.47 -2.99 -2.23
CA PRO A 35 17.27 -2.41 -1.61
C PRO A 35 16.31 -1.75 -2.62
N GLU A 36 16.74 -1.57 -3.88
CA GLU A 36 15.92 -1.04 -4.95
C GLU A 36 14.86 -2.07 -5.38
N ALA A 37 13.64 -1.93 -4.86
CA ALA A 37 12.48 -2.66 -5.38
C ALA A 37 12.24 -2.26 -6.84
N GLU A 38 12.06 -3.22 -7.74
CA GLU A 38 11.77 -2.90 -9.14
C GLU A 38 10.40 -2.22 -9.23
N GLU A 39 10.38 -0.97 -9.70
CA GLU A 39 9.14 -0.23 -9.90
C GLU A 39 8.36 -0.82 -11.09
N LEU A 40 7.37 -1.67 -10.80
CA LEU A 40 6.56 -2.29 -11.86
C LEU A 40 5.64 -1.29 -12.56
N ILE A 41 5.12 -0.33 -11.81
CA ILE A 41 4.18 0.68 -12.29
C ILE A 41 4.64 2.01 -11.72
N ARG A 42 4.86 2.98 -12.61
CA ARG A 42 5.21 4.34 -12.21
C ARG A 42 4.06 5.03 -11.51
N TRP A 43 4.40 5.89 -10.57
CA TRP A 43 3.42 6.73 -9.89
C TRP A 43 2.56 7.52 -10.90
N GLY A 44 1.23 7.40 -10.78
CA GLY A 44 0.29 8.09 -11.66
C GLY A 44 0.12 7.47 -13.05
N GLU A 45 0.79 6.35 -13.35
CA GLU A 45 0.72 5.68 -14.65
C GLU A 45 0.13 4.24 -14.54
N PRO A 46 -1.10 4.06 -14.05
CA PRO A 46 -1.70 2.73 -13.95
C PRO A 46 -1.88 2.10 -15.34
N PRO A 47 -1.69 0.76 -15.48
CA PRO A 47 -1.74 0.09 -16.77
C PRO A 47 -3.13 0.20 -17.42
N GLN A 48 -3.17 0.86 -18.57
CA GLN A 48 -4.40 1.10 -19.32
C GLN A 48 -4.73 -0.06 -20.27
N GLY A 49 -5.89 -0.69 -20.05
CA GLY A 49 -6.40 -1.76 -20.90
C GLY A 49 -5.75 -3.13 -20.71
N ALA A 50 -6.32 -4.15 -21.35
CA ALA A 50 -5.95 -5.55 -21.15
C ALA A 50 -4.49 -5.86 -21.54
N LYS A 51 -3.98 -5.23 -22.60
CA LYS A 51 -2.60 -5.45 -23.08
C LYS A 51 -1.55 -4.95 -22.09
N ALA A 52 -1.75 -3.76 -21.51
CA ALA A 52 -0.82 -3.21 -20.53
C ALA A 52 -0.85 -4.04 -19.24
N ARG A 53 -2.04 -4.45 -18.79
CA ARG A 53 -2.21 -5.34 -17.63
C ARG A 53 -1.55 -6.70 -17.85
N LEU A 54 -1.70 -7.30 -19.03
CA LEU A 54 -1.03 -8.57 -19.36
C LEU A 54 0.50 -8.44 -19.34
N ARG A 55 1.04 -7.35 -19.92
CA ARG A 55 2.50 -7.09 -19.88
C ARG A 55 3.02 -6.93 -18.47
N LEU A 56 2.28 -6.23 -17.62
CA LEU A 56 2.60 -6.11 -16.21
C LEU A 56 2.63 -7.48 -15.53
N LEU A 57 1.61 -8.31 -15.72
CA LEU A 57 1.57 -9.67 -15.15
C LEU A 57 2.73 -10.55 -15.65
N GLN A 58 3.08 -10.44 -16.93
CA GLN A 58 4.24 -11.16 -17.48
C GLN A 58 5.55 -10.71 -16.83
N ARG A 59 5.70 -9.41 -16.59
CA ARG A 59 6.87 -8.84 -15.90
C ARG A 59 6.92 -9.25 -14.43
N MET A 60 5.78 -9.24 -13.74
CA MET A 60 5.65 -9.80 -12.38
C MET A 60 6.10 -11.26 -12.34
N ALA A 61 5.57 -12.09 -13.25
CA ALA A 61 5.90 -13.51 -13.31
C ALA A 61 7.39 -13.73 -13.62
N ALA A 62 7.95 -13.03 -14.61
CA ALA A 62 9.37 -13.11 -14.95
C ALA A 62 10.25 -12.73 -13.75
N HIS A 63 9.91 -11.65 -13.03
CA HIS A 63 10.66 -11.21 -11.86
C HIS A 63 10.71 -12.26 -10.75
N THR A 64 9.57 -12.88 -10.43
CA THR A 64 9.51 -13.95 -9.43
C THR A 64 10.28 -15.20 -9.81
N GLN A 65 10.54 -15.44 -11.10
CA GLN A 65 11.31 -16.59 -11.58
C GLN A 65 12.83 -16.39 -11.45
N PHE A 66 13.30 -15.14 -11.42
CA PHE A 66 14.72 -14.80 -11.40
C PHE A 66 15.16 -14.06 -10.13
N CYS A 67 14.28 -13.92 -9.13
CA CYS A 67 14.63 -13.28 -7.86
C CYS A 67 15.69 -14.10 -7.12
N HIS A 68 16.82 -13.47 -6.78
CA HIS A 68 17.87 -14.09 -5.97
C HIS A 68 17.38 -14.37 -4.54
N PRO A 69 17.88 -15.44 -3.89
CA PRO A 69 17.53 -15.76 -2.51
C PRO A 69 18.03 -14.66 -1.57
N GLY A 70 17.10 -13.99 -0.90
CA GLY A 70 17.34 -12.94 0.10
C GLY A 70 16.02 -12.31 0.53
N ASP A 71 16.03 -11.56 1.62
CA ASP A 71 14.85 -10.83 2.11
C ASP A 71 15.27 -9.41 2.49
N HIS A 72 14.83 -8.43 1.71
CA HIS A 72 14.95 -7.01 2.04
C HIS A 72 13.56 -6.37 2.22
N THR A 73 12.58 -7.15 2.70
CA THR A 73 11.22 -6.68 2.97
C THR A 73 11.23 -5.44 3.86
N PHE A 74 12.12 -5.38 4.86
CA PHE A 74 12.19 -4.27 5.81
C PHE A 74 12.71 -2.99 5.16
N GLU A 75 13.81 -3.10 4.41
CA GLU A 75 14.44 -2.01 3.68
C GLU A 75 13.49 -1.47 2.61
N GLY A 76 12.86 -2.37 1.84
CA GLY A 76 11.83 -2.00 0.86
C GLY A 76 10.61 -1.34 1.50
N THR A 77 10.15 -1.83 2.65
CA THR A 77 9.06 -1.20 3.42
C THR A 77 9.45 0.22 3.84
N ALA A 78 10.65 0.40 4.41
CA ALA A 78 11.13 1.70 4.86
C ALA A 78 11.25 2.69 3.69
N MET A 79 11.80 2.26 2.56
CA MET A 79 11.89 3.07 1.34
C MET A 79 10.52 3.44 0.79
N ALA A 80 9.56 2.52 0.74
CA ALA A 80 8.20 2.80 0.28
C ALA A 80 7.53 3.87 1.15
N ILE A 81 7.68 3.75 2.47
CA ILE A 81 7.15 4.73 3.45
C ILE A 81 7.80 6.10 3.25
N GLN A 82 9.13 6.18 3.15
CA GLN A 82 9.84 7.44 2.92
C GLN A 82 9.44 8.09 1.59
N ASN A 83 9.33 7.30 0.53
CA ASN A 83 8.97 7.79 -0.80
C ASN A 83 7.54 8.37 -0.85
N ILE A 84 6.59 7.78 -0.13
CA ILE A 84 5.21 8.28 -0.11
C ILE A 84 5.02 9.46 0.85
N GLU A 85 5.78 9.51 1.95
CA GLU A 85 5.66 10.55 2.96
C GLU A 85 5.96 11.96 2.40
N ALA A 86 6.95 12.06 1.50
CA ALA A 86 7.30 13.30 0.83
C ALA A 86 6.26 13.81 -0.20
N ARG A 87 5.20 13.03 -0.48
CA ARG A 87 4.19 13.39 -1.49
C ARG A 87 3.00 14.12 -0.87
N ILE A 88 2.44 15.06 -1.62
CA ILE A 88 1.22 15.78 -1.24
C ILE A 88 0.02 14.88 -1.53
N ALA A 89 -0.67 14.46 -0.48
CA ALA A 89 -1.93 13.74 -0.53
C ALA A 89 -2.69 13.93 0.80
N ASP A 90 -4.02 13.77 0.79
CA ASP A 90 -4.82 13.80 2.02
C ASP A 90 -4.51 12.58 2.91
N GLU A 91 -4.42 11.40 2.28
CA GLU A 91 -4.08 10.14 2.92
C GLU A 91 -2.96 9.42 2.16
N ARG A 92 -2.11 8.69 2.88
CA ARG A 92 -0.96 7.98 2.32
C ARG A 92 -0.98 6.55 2.84
N PHE A 93 -0.89 5.60 1.93
CA PHE A 93 -0.96 4.19 2.27
C PHE A 93 0.21 3.41 1.67
N VAL A 94 0.73 2.46 2.44
CA VAL A 94 1.71 1.47 1.98
C VAL A 94 1.18 0.10 2.35
N PHE A 95 1.07 -0.78 1.36
CA PHE A 95 0.68 -2.17 1.58
C PHE A 95 1.85 -3.05 1.17
N VAL A 96 2.33 -3.86 2.11
CA VAL A 96 3.42 -4.81 1.89
C VAL A 96 2.82 -6.20 1.90
N ILE A 97 3.01 -6.95 0.81
CA ILE A 97 2.57 -8.34 0.70
C ILE A 97 3.80 -9.22 0.93
N SER A 98 3.73 -10.15 1.87
CA SER A 98 4.82 -11.07 2.22
C SER A 98 4.27 -12.48 2.40
N ASP A 99 5.08 -13.50 2.07
CA ASP A 99 4.80 -14.92 2.32
C ASP A 99 4.97 -15.36 3.79
N ALA A 100 5.36 -14.41 4.65
CA ALA A 100 5.58 -14.57 6.08
C ALA A 100 6.83 -15.37 6.47
N ASP A 101 7.82 -15.53 5.58
CA ASP A 101 9.05 -16.29 5.80
C ASP A 101 10.14 -15.53 6.62
N LEU A 102 9.78 -14.59 7.51
CA LEU A 102 10.75 -13.71 8.19
C LEU A 102 11.83 -14.48 8.99
N LYS A 103 11.45 -15.59 9.64
CA LYS A 103 12.38 -16.37 10.46
C LYS A 103 13.51 -16.96 9.62
N ARG A 104 13.23 -17.34 8.37
CA ARG A 104 14.19 -17.92 7.43
C ARG A 104 15.37 -16.97 7.18
N TYR A 105 15.13 -15.67 7.27
CA TYR A 105 16.12 -14.62 7.04
C TYR A 105 16.61 -13.96 8.33
N GLY A 106 16.25 -14.51 9.50
CA GLY A 106 16.64 -13.97 10.80
C GLY A 106 16.02 -12.61 11.12
N LYS A 107 14.95 -12.22 10.42
CA LYS A 107 14.26 -10.95 10.63
C LYS A 107 13.25 -11.08 11.77
N LYS A 108 13.16 -10.03 12.60
CA LYS A 108 12.28 -10.02 13.78
C LYS A 108 11.01 -9.20 13.50
N PRO A 109 9.82 -9.71 13.84
CA PRO A 109 8.57 -8.97 13.66
C PRO A 109 8.56 -7.59 14.34
N ASP A 110 9.18 -7.45 15.52
CA ASP A 110 9.29 -6.17 16.24
C ASP A 110 10.04 -5.09 15.45
N GLU A 111 11.08 -5.49 14.73
CA GLU A 111 11.83 -4.57 13.86
C GLU A 111 10.96 -4.09 12.70
N TRP A 112 10.17 -5.00 12.11
CA TRP A 112 9.21 -4.62 11.08
C TRP A 112 8.14 -3.67 11.61
N ASN A 113 7.62 -3.94 12.82
CA ASN A 113 6.63 -3.09 13.47
C ASN A 113 7.14 -1.65 13.61
N ARG A 114 8.41 -1.47 14.02
CA ARG A 114 9.03 -0.14 14.11
C ARG A 114 9.11 0.56 12.75
N ILE A 115 9.31 -0.18 11.66
CA ILE A 115 9.32 0.36 10.30
C ILE A 115 7.90 0.74 9.87
N LEU A 116 6.92 -0.14 10.05
CA LEU A 116 5.52 0.10 9.70
C LEU A 116 4.89 1.27 10.46
N THR A 117 5.41 1.57 11.66
CA THR A 117 4.95 2.67 12.51
C THR A 117 5.88 3.89 12.50
N SER A 118 6.91 3.90 11.63
CA SER A 118 7.94 4.93 11.60
C SER A 118 7.41 6.32 11.22
N GLN A 119 6.39 6.40 10.37
CA GLN A 119 5.77 7.65 9.92
C GLN A 119 4.28 7.68 10.29
N PRO A 120 3.86 8.49 11.28
CA PRO A 120 2.46 8.59 11.69
C PRO A 120 1.53 9.09 10.59
N THR A 121 2.05 9.85 9.62
CA THR A 121 1.31 10.38 8.46
C THR A 121 1.09 9.35 7.36
N VAL A 122 1.64 8.13 7.50
CA VAL A 122 1.53 7.05 6.52
C VAL A 122 0.87 5.82 7.15
N GLY A 123 -0.26 5.41 6.58
CA GLY A 123 -0.89 4.13 6.87
C GLY A 123 -0.13 2.98 6.20
N ALA A 124 0.92 2.47 6.84
CA ALA A 124 1.62 1.27 6.38
C ALA A 124 1.02 -0.01 7.00
N TYR A 125 0.85 -1.04 6.17
CA TYR A 125 0.22 -2.33 6.53
C TYR A 125 0.98 -3.51 5.91
N ALA A 126 1.06 -4.61 6.67
CA ALA A 126 1.56 -5.90 6.19
C ALA A 126 0.39 -6.86 5.93
N ILE A 127 0.38 -7.48 4.76
CA ILE A 127 -0.55 -8.54 4.35
C ILE A 127 0.27 -9.81 4.15
N LEU A 128 0.04 -10.79 5.01
CA LEU A 128 0.78 -12.05 5.10
C LEU A 128 0.01 -13.13 4.35
N ILE A 129 0.53 -13.58 3.21
CA ILE A 129 0.00 -14.67 2.41
C ILE A 129 0.86 -15.90 2.65
N SER A 130 0.55 -16.64 3.72
CA SER A 130 1.32 -17.83 4.07
C SER A 130 0.48 -19.10 3.91
N SER A 131 1.15 -20.19 3.58
CA SER A 131 0.62 -21.55 3.74
C SER A 131 0.81 -22.09 5.16
N ASN A 132 1.63 -21.41 5.99
CA ASN A 132 1.85 -21.71 7.39
C ASN A 132 1.22 -20.62 8.28
N ASP A 133 0.00 -20.91 8.75
CA ASP A 133 -0.78 -19.96 9.53
C ASP A 133 -0.09 -19.58 10.85
N GLU A 134 0.68 -20.47 11.47
CA GLU A 134 1.30 -20.20 12.78
C GLU A 134 2.33 -19.06 12.71
N GLU A 135 3.21 -19.08 11.71
CA GLU A 135 4.24 -18.05 11.55
C GLU A 135 3.60 -16.70 11.18
N ALA A 136 2.62 -16.71 10.28
CA ALA A 136 1.89 -15.50 9.92
C ALA A 136 1.12 -14.90 11.12
N LEU A 137 0.53 -15.75 11.97
CA LEU A 137 -0.15 -15.31 13.19
C LEU A 137 0.81 -14.75 14.24
N GLU A 138 1.99 -15.33 14.39
CA GLU A 138 3.05 -14.84 15.29
C GLU A 138 3.60 -13.49 14.82
N ILE A 139 3.84 -13.32 13.52
CA ILE A 139 4.23 -12.03 12.96
C ILE A 139 3.13 -11.01 13.24
N ARG A 140 1.86 -11.34 12.91
CA ARG A 140 0.72 -10.45 13.15
C ARG A 140 0.59 -10.02 14.61
N SER A 141 0.82 -10.92 15.57
CA SER A 141 0.66 -10.61 16.99
C SER A 141 1.72 -9.64 17.53
N ALA A 142 2.89 -9.59 16.90
CA ALA A 142 3.96 -8.64 17.23
C ALA A 142 3.80 -7.26 16.53
N LEU A 143 2.94 -7.17 15.50
CA LEU A 143 2.64 -5.89 14.85
C LEU A 143 1.60 -5.10 15.66
N ALA A 144 1.70 -3.77 15.59
CA ALA A 144 0.72 -2.89 16.22
C ALA A 144 -0.71 -3.19 15.70
N PRO A 145 -1.75 -3.01 16.53
CA PRO A 145 -3.12 -3.27 16.12
C PRO A 145 -3.49 -2.59 14.80
N GLY A 146 -4.11 -3.34 13.89
CA GLY A 146 -4.51 -2.84 12.57
C GLY A 146 -3.37 -2.70 11.55
N ARG A 147 -2.12 -3.07 11.89
CA ARG A 147 -0.96 -3.01 10.97
C ARG A 147 -0.63 -4.33 10.29
N GLY A 148 -1.17 -5.45 10.76
CA GLY A 148 -0.92 -6.79 10.22
C GLY A 148 -2.20 -7.55 9.90
N TYR A 149 -2.24 -8.16 8.72
CA TYR A 149 -3.36 -8.98 8.25
C TYR A 149 -2.85 -10.31 7.72
N VAL A 150 -3.53 -11.40 8.06
CA VAL A 150 -3.23 -12.73 7.50
C VAL A 150 -4.28 -13.05 6.45
N CYS A 151 -3.82 -13.48 5.28
CA CYS A 151 -4.62 -13.80 4.11
C CYS A 151 -4.24 -15.21 3.62
N THR A 152 -4.92 -16.23 4.14
CA THR A 152 -4.64 -17.64 3.83
C THR A 152 -5.16 -18.07 2.46
N ASP A 153 -6.12 -17.34 1.91
CA ASP A 153 -6.68 -17.55 0.57
C ASP A 153 -6.50 -16.28 -0.27
N THR A 154 -5.81 -16.41 -1.40
CA THR A 154 -5.56 -15.28 -2.32
C THR A 154 -6.85 -14.72 -2.91
N ALA A 155 -7.94 -15.49 -2.97
CA ALA A 155 -9.25 -14.97 -3.36
C ALA A 155 -9.81 -13.95 -2.35
N GLN A 156 -9.35 -14.00 -1.09
CA GLN A 156 -9.72 -13.07 -0.03
C GLN A 156 -8.83 -11.82 0.03
N LEU A 157 -7.87 -11.67 -0.89
CA LEU A 157 -6.94 -10.56 -0.87
C LEU A 157 -7.65 -9.21 -1.05
N ALA A 158 -8.61 -9.13 -1.98
CA ALA A 158 -9.42 -7.92 -2.18
C ALA A 158 -10.20 -7.53 -0.91
N ALA A 159 -10.89 -8.49 -0.29
CA ALA A 159 -11.58 -8.28 0.98
C ALA A 159 -10.62 -7.90 2.13
N THR A 160 -9.37 -8.37 2.08
CA THR A 160 -8.34 -7.97 3.04
C THR A 160 -7.93 -6.51 2.87
N PHE A 161 -7.74 -6.04 1.64
CA PHE A 161 -7.54 -4.61 1.38
C PHE A 161 -8.69 -3.75 1.89
N GLU A 162 -9.95 -4.16 1.64
CA GLU A 162 -11.14 -3.45 2.14
C GLU A 162 -11.14 -3.33 3.67
N ARG A 163 -10.75 -4.40 4.39
CA ARG A 163 -10.61 -4.37 5.85
C ARG A 163 -9.52 -3.40 6.30
N CYS A 164 -8.37 -3.37 5.61
CA CYS A 164 -7.29 -2.41 5.91
C CYS A 164 -7.77 -0.96 5.79
N PHE A 165 -8.49 -0.64 4.71
CA PHE A 165 -9.03 0.70 4.48
C PHE A 165 -10.12 1.08 5.48
N THR A 166 -11.02 0.15 5.79
CA THR A 166 -12.11 0.41 6.74
C THR A 166 -11.57 0.69 8.14
N ALA A 167 -10.54 -0.04 8.55
CA ALA A 167 -9.89 0.16 9.85
C ALA A 167 -9.13 1.49 9.93
N SER A 168 -8.64 2.03 8.81
CA SER A 168 -7.91 3.30 8.78
C SER A 168 -8.80 4.53 8.79
N VAL A 169 -10.01 4.43 8.24
CA VAL A 169 -10.96 5.55 8.11
C VAL A 169 -11.91 5.66 9.31
N ALA A 170 -12.03 4.61 10.14
CA ALA A 170 -12.85 4.65 11.35
C ALA A 170 -12.24 5.60 12.41
N PRO A 171 -13.05 6.49 13.03
CA PRO A 171 -12.55 7.37 14.08
C PRO A 171 -12.11 6.52 15.28
N GLN A 172 -10.86 6.74 15.72
CA GLN A 172 -10.37 6.20 16.99
C GLN A 172 -11.19 6.87 18.10
N ALA A 173 -12.01 6.08 18.79
CA ALA A 173 -12.84 6.53 19.92
C ALA A 173 -12.00 6.90 21.14
#